data_AF-A0A0G4LTP2-F1
#
_entry.id   AF-A0A0G4LTP2-F1
#
_cell.length_a   1.000
_cell.length_b   1.000
_cell.length_c   1.000
_cell.angle_alpha   90.00
_cell.angle_beta   90.00
_cell.angle_gamma   90.00
#
_symmetry.space_group_name_H-M   'P 1'
#
loop_
_entity.id
_entity.type
_entity.pdbx_description
1 polymer ?
#
loop_
_entity_poly.entity_id
_entity_poly.type
_entity_poly.pdbx_seq_one_letter_code
_entity_poly.pdbx_strand_id
1 'polypeptide(L)'
;MQGSLVNMIFASWSGDPKGLEWACSIKSLLANMVAGNRYELKLRQEARGGAQPSRAEWVEDEGCRRTYYAVYIFFGLLTLSYNHTPAISFNEFEDLHLPSSEGLWNLKVADDTTWAEQMKSLPVVTFMEAHDNLFQGETLRYSAFASRVMINALFLEVWYHKRSPEALQDVVTEYKLRLALETWEKSLELCEPETSAVPLSAPHKGHPLIFNAKALYRNARARLEVDLKAVQEALRYHDSYEVAAAMSNARDRVKRSSEMIKVIQECYNCIEIAVVQGVRWVARTSPTNWSVEHALCGLDLMIILSLWLYRLEHDEEPATEEELAMYNKVRLLFDKDLDEAYATQLSSVVARLWGSMLDEVVVWGITRLMGESFRHHAQALVGYVDDMEASSNVSTPSMISQGADEDSVY
;
A
#
# COMPACT_ATOMS: atom_id res chain seq x y z
N MET A 1 21.51 14.11 5.55
CA MET A 1 20.80 12.88 5.18
C MET A 1 19.41 12.83 5.82
N GLN A 2 19.29 12.72 7.15
CA GLN A 2 17.98 12.66 7.83
C GLN A 2 17.09 13.87 7.53
N GLY A 3 17.63 15.10 7.55
CA GLY A 3 16.88 16.29 7.15
C GLY A 3 16.40 16.25 5.69
N SER A 4 17.22 15.72 4.78
CA SER A 4 16.83 15.52 3.36
C SER A 4 15.69 14.51 3.24
N LEU A 5 15.77 13.37 3.95
CA LEU A 5 14.73 12.36 3.99
C LEU A 5 13.39 12.93 4.48
N VAL A 6 13.39 13.67 5.60
CA VAL A 6 12.17 14.27 6.16
C VAL A 6 11.53 15.24 5.18
N ASN A 7 12.33 16.11 4.55
CA ASN A 7 11.82 17.05 3.55
C ASN A 7 11.28 16.31 2.31
N MET A 8 11.96 15.26 1.85
CA MET A 8 11.51 14.43 0.73
C MET A 8 10.19 13.71 1.04
N ILE A 9 10.04 13.17 2.25
CA ILE A 9 8.77 12.58 2.71
C ILE A 9 7.66 13.62 2.63
N PHE A 10 7.85 14.79 3.25
CA PHE A 10 6.84 15.84 3.23
C PHE A 10 6.48 16.26 1.80
N ALA A 11 7.48 16.56 0.97
CA ALA A 11 7.28 17.04 -0.39
C ALA A 11 6.56 16.01 -1.26
N SER A 12 6.87 14.72 -1.11
CA SER A 12 6.33 13.62 -1.94
C SER A 12 4.83 13.41 -1.76
N TRP A 13 4.24 13.77 -0.62
CA TRP A 13 2.81 13.58 -0.34
C TRP A 13 2.10 14.88 0.08
N SER A 14 2.74 16.03 -0.18
CA SER A 14 2.20 17.36 0.08
C SER A 14 0.97 17.71 -0.75
N GLY A 15 0.71 16.96 -1.83
CA GLY A 15 -0.33 17.25 -2.81
C GLY A 15 0.07 18.29 -3.87
N ASP A 16 1.26 18.88 -3.76
CA ASP A 16 1.84 19.75 -4.79
C ASP A 16 2.73 18.92 -5.74
N PRO A 17 2.43 18.86 -7.05
CA PRO A 17 3.26 18.15 -8.01
C PRO A 17 4.72 18.62 -8.01
N LYS A 18 4.99 19.90 -7.74
CA LYS A 18 6.36 20.43 -7.64
C LYS A 18 7.15 19.81 -6.48
N GLY A 19 6.45 19.45 -5.40
CA GLY A 19 7.05 18.75 -4.27
C GLY A 19 7.53 17.36 -4.67
N LEU A 20 6.71 16.61 -5.42
CA LEU A 20 7.09 15.31 -5.97
C LEU A 20 8.25 15.44 -6.97
N GLU A 21 8.20 16.41 -7.89
CA GLU A 21 9.28 16.68 -8.85
C GLU A 21 10.60 16.96 -8.14
N TRP A 22 10.58 17.82 -7.12
CA TRP A 22 11.76 18.12 -6.32
C TRP A 22 12.29 16.87 -5.62
N ALA A 23 11.44 16.09 -4.94
CA ALA A 23 11.84 14.85 -4.28
C ALA A 23 12.46 13.85 -5.28
N CYS A 24 11.92 13.76 -6.50
CA CYS A 24 12.47 12.93 -7.55
C CYS A 24 13.84 13.43 -8.04
N SER A 25 14.03 14.75 -8.15
CA SER A 25 15.29 15.35 -8.62
C SER A 25 16.49 15.04 -7.73
N ILE A 26 16.27 14.85 -6.42
CA ILE A 26 17.32 14.54 -5.44
C ILE A 26 17.30 13.09 -4.95
N LYS A 27 16.47 12.23 -5.55
CA LYS A 27 16.34 10.81 -5.20
C LYS A 27 17.69 10.08 -5.26
N SER A 28 18.44 10.25 -6.35
CA SER A 28 19.75 9.61 -6.54
C SER A 28 20.80 10.13 -5.57
N LEU A 29 20.73 11.41 -5.18
CA LEU A 29 21.62 11.98 -4.16
C LEU A 29 21.38 11.27 -2.82
N LEU A 30 20.14 11.12 -2.39
CA LEU A 30 19.83 10.44 -1.13
C LEU A 30 20.27 8.97 -1.16
N ALA A 31 20.06 8.26 -2.27
CA ALA A 31 20.52 6.88 -2.47
C ALA A 31 22.05 6.77 -2.32
N ASN A 32 22.81 7.64 -3.00
CA ASN A 32 24.27 7.66 -2.91
C ASN A 32 24.76 7.98 -1.49
N MET A 33 24.10 8.91 -0.78
CA MET A 33 24.45 9.24 0.59
C MET A 33 24.29 8.03 1.52
N VAL A 34 23.19 7.27 1.41
CA VAL A 34 22.98 6.09 2.29
C VAL A 34 23.89 4.93 1.92
N ALA A 35 24.18 4.73 0.63
CA ALA A 35 25.16 3.74 0.19
C ALA A 35 26.56 4.04 0.75
N GLY A 36 26.99 5.30 0.71
CA GLY A 36 28.26 5.74 1.31
C GLY A 36 28.31 5.49 2.83
N ASN A 37 27.26 5.85 3.56
CA ASN A 37 27.20 5.61 5.01
C ASN A 37 27.17 4.12 5.36
N ARG A 38 26.49 3.28 4.56
CA ARG A 38 26.57 1.82 4.71
C ARG A 38 28.00 1.31 4.51
N TYR A 39 28.71 1.82 3.49
CA TYR A 39 30.09 1.44 3.24
C TYR A 39 31.02 1.85 4.41
N GLU A 40 30.84 3.05 4.96
CA GLU A 40 31.58 3.48 6.17
C GLU A 40 31.28 2.61 7.40
N LEU A 41 30.02 2.20 7.59
CA LEU A 41 29.65 1.23 8.62
C LEU A 41 30.40 -0.10 8.44
N LYS A 42 30.47 -0.61 7.21
CA LYS A 42 31.21 -1.84 6.90
C LYS A 42 32.69 -1.71 7.24
N LEU A 43 33.34 -0.61 6.84
CA LEU A 43 34.74 -0.36 7.18
C LEU A 43 34.98 -0.29 8.69
N ARG A 44 34.07 0.33 9.46
CA ARG A 44 34.16 0.36 10.94
C ARG A 44 34.02 -1.04 11.54
N GLN A 45 33.13 -1.87 11.01
CA GLN A 45 32.97 -3.26 11.45
C GLN A 45 34.21 -4.11 11.14
N GLU A 46 34.77 -3.99 9.93
CA GLU A 46 35.99 -4.69 9.52
C GLU A 46 37.20 -4.25 10.35
N ALA A 47 37.36 -2.95 10.60
CA ALA A 47 38.46 -2.41 11.39
C ALA A 47 38.47 -2.92 12.84
N ARG A 48 37.31 -3.29 13.39
CA ARG A 48 37.20 -3.91 14.72
C ARG A 48 37.66 -5.37 14.75
N GLY A 49 37.83 -6.03 13.60
CA GLY A 49 38.40 -7.39 13.53
C GLY A 49 37.66 -8.43 14.39
N GLY A 50 36.34 -8.28 14.53
CA GLY A 50 35.51 -9.15 15.38
C GLY A 50 35.42 -8.76 16.86
N ALA A 51 36.11 -7.69 17.28
CA ALA A 51 35.92 -7.12 18.61
C ALA A 51 34.49 -6.57 18.77
N GLN A 52 33.92 -6.75 19.96
CA GLN A 52 32.61 -6.20 20.29
C GLN A 52 32.67 -4.67 20.37
N PRO A 53 31.71 -3.95 19.78
CA PRO A 53 31.67 -2.50 19.87
C PRO A 53 31.37 -2.05 21.31
N SER A 54 31.97 -0.94 21.73
CA SER A 54 31.46 -0.19 22.88
C SER A 54 30.02 0.26 22.64
N ARG A 55 29.29 0.60 23.70
CA ARG A 55 27.91 1.08 23.58
C ARG A 55 27.80 2.28 22.64
N ALA A 56 28.75 3.22 22.72
CA ALA A 56 28.73 4.41 21.89
C ALA A 56 28.89 4.07 20.40
N GLU A 57 29.86 3.20 20.07
CA GLU A 57 30.08 2.73 18.70
C GLU A 57 28.87 1.94 18.18
N TRP A 58 28.29 1.08 19.01
CA TRP A 58 27.11 0.31 18.60
C TRP A 58 25.89 1.20 18.34
N VAL A 59 25.67 2.23 19.17
CA VAL A 59 24.58 3.21 18.97
C VAL A 59 24.77 3.97 17.66
N GLU A 60 26.01 4.32 17.33
CA GLU A 60 26.35 4.96 16.05
C GLU A 60 26.10 4.01 14.87
N ASP A 61 26.55 2.76 14.97
CA ASP A 61 26.34 1.74 13.95
C ASP A 61 24.86 1.43 13.72
N GLU A 62 24.08 1.32 14.81
CA GLU A 62 22.64 1.13 14.77
C GLU A 62 21.94 2.35 14.17
N GLY A 63 22.39 3.57 14.50
CA GLY A 63 21.92 4.80 13.88
C GLY A 63 22.12 4.81 12.36
N CYS A 64 23.27 4.30 11.88
CA CYS A 64 23.53 4.15 10.45
C CYS A 64 22.58 3.14 9.80
N ARG A 65 22.42 1.94 10.37
CA ARG A 65 21.47 0.92 9.88
C ARG A 65 20.05 1.42 9.81
N ARG A 66 19.56 2.02 10.91
CA ARG A 66 18.21 2.59 11.01
C ARG A 66 17.96 3.68 9.96
N THR A 67 18.94 4.55 9.73
CA THR A 67 18.84 5.59 8.70
C THR A 67 18.80 5.00 7.29
N TYR A 68 19.63 3.99 7.01
CA TYR A 68 19.63 3.27 5.74
C TYR A 68 18.26 2.63 5.45
N TYR A 69 17.71 1.88 6.43
CA TYR A 69 16.40 1.25 6.30
C TYR A 69 15.24 2.25 6.23
N ALA A 70 15.33 3.39 6.91
CA ALA A 70 14.32 4.45 6.78
C ALA A 70 14.26 5.01 5.34
N VAL A 71 15.43 5.19 4.69
CA VAL A 71 15.50 5.60 3.28
C VAL A 71 15.01 4.51 2.35
N TYR A 72 15.35 3.24 2.62
CA TYR A 72 14.84 2.09 1.88
C TYR A 72 13.30 2.02 1.91
N ILE A 73 12.71 2.17 3.10
CA ILE A 73 11.26 2.24 3.28
C ILE A 73 10.68 3.42 2.49
N PHE A 74 11.28 4.61 2.60
CA PHE A 74 10.81 5.78 1.85
C PHE A 74 10.81 5.53 0.34
N PHE A 75 11.84 4.91 -0.23
CA PHE A 75 11.85 4.54 -1.64
C PHE A 75 10.76 3.50 -1.97
N GLY A 76 10.52 2.53 -1.08
CA GLY A 76 9.38 1.62 -1.19
C GLY A 76 8.03 2.35 -1.20
N LEU A 77 7.87 3.43 -0.42
CA LEU A 77 6.66 4.25 -0.45
C LEU A 77 6.50 5.06 -1.74
N LEU A 78 7.60 5.52 -2.35
CA LEU A 78 7.55 6.12 -3.69
C LEU A 78 7.15 5.09 -4.74
N THR A 79 7.63 3.84 -4.61
CA THR A 79 7.20 2.72 -5.46
C THR A 79 5.71 2.41 -5.24
N LEU A 80 5.24 2.38 -4.00
CA LEU A 80 3.84 2.18 -3.62
C LEU A 80 2.93 3.26 -4.21
N SER A 81 3.30 4.52 -4.04
CA SER A 81 2.47 5.66 -4.44
C SER A 81 2.49 5.90 -5.94
N TYR A 82 3.69 5.87 -6.53
CA TYR A 82 3.93 6.41 -7.86
C TYR A 82 4.51 5.39 -8.83
N ASN A 83 4.63 4.10 -8.48
CA ASN A 83 5.27 3.10 -9.33
C ASN A 83 6.72 3.49 -9.73
N HIS A 84 7.43 4.28 -8.92
CA HIS A 84 8.83 4.58 -9.15
C HIS A 84 9.68 3.33 -8.94
N THR A 85 10.67 3.08 -9.81
CA THR A 85 11.64 2.01 -9.58
C THR A 85 12.38 2.24 -8.25
N PRO A 86 12.50 1.23 -7.38
CA PRO A 86 13.27 1.34 -6.14
C PRO A 86 14.70 1.81 -6.42
N ALA A 87 15.23 2.70 -5.56
CA ALA A 87 16.58 3.26 -5.76
C ALA A 87 17.69 2.43 -5.10
N ILE A 88 17.32 1.49 -4.23
CA ILE A 88 18.23 0.60 -3.52
C ILE A 88 17.95 -0.82 -4.01
N SER A 89 18.97 -1.50 -4.49
CA SER A 89 18.87 -2.86 -5.01
C SER A 89 18.93 -3.90 -3.89
N PHE A 90 18.32 -5.07 -4.13
CA PHE A 90 18.34 -6.18 -3.18
C PHE A 90 19.77 -6.65 -2.83
N ASN A 91 20.71 -6.55 -3.77
CA ASN A 91 22.11 -6.94 -3.54
C ASN A 91 22.83 -6.03 -2.52
N GLU A 92 22.23 -4.89 -2.15
CA GLU A 92 22.82 -3.98 -1.16
C GLU A 92 22.55 -4.41 0.29
N PHE A 93 21.95 -5.57 0.54
CA PHE A 93 21.59 -6.03 1.89
C PHE A 93 22.42 -7.21 2.44
N GLU A 94 23.37 -7.75 1.65
CA GLU A 94 24.01 -9.06 1.90
C GLU A 94 24.41 -9.34 3.36
N ASP A 95 25.24 -8.49 3.96
CA ASP A 95 25.75 -8.61 5.33
C ASP A 95 25.05 -7.67 6.33
N LEU A 96 23.98 -6.99 5.91
CA LEU A 96 23.36 -5.95 6.73
C LEU A 96 22.40 -6.56 7.75
N HIS A 97 22.72 -6.39 9.03
CA HIS A 97 21.83 -6.76 10.12
C HIS A 97 20.52 -5.95 10.08
N LEU A 98 19.43 -6.59 10.50
CA LEU A 98 18.16 -5.91 10.73
C LEU A 98 18.24 -4.96 11.93
N PRO A 99 17.45 -3.88 11.94
CA PRO A 99 17.47 -2.91 13.05
C PRO A 99 16.99 -3.58 14.34
N SER A 100 17.63 -3.26 15.45
CA SER A 100 17.28 -3.78 16.78
C SER A 100 16.09 -3.04 17.39
N SER A 101 15.57 -3.52 18.51
CA SER A 101 14.46 -2.89 19.25
C SER A 101 14.80 -1.50 19.80
N GLU A 102 13.77 -0.66 19.97
CA GLU A 102 13.91 0.67 20.58
C GLU A 102 14.42 0.56 22.02
N GLY A 103 13.96 -0.47 22.74
CA GLY A 103 14.41 -0.76 24.10
C GLY A 103 15.93 -0.94 24.18
N LEU A 104 16.51 -1.71 23.25
CA LEU A 104 17.96 -1.91 23.19
C LEU A 104 18.69 -0.62 22.77
N TRP A 105 18.16 0.10 21.77
CA TRP A 105 18.79 1.34 21.29
C TRP A 105 18.89 2.42 22.37
N ASN A 106 17.87 2.49 23.23
CA ASN A 106 17.81 3.45 24.33
C ASN A 106 18.36 2.89 25.65
N LEU A 107 18.82 1.64 25.68
CA LEU A 107 19.28 0.97 26.90
C LEU A 107 20.43 1.77 27.53
N LYS A 108 20.27 2.15 28.80
CA LYS A 108 21.33 2.76 29.60
C LYS A 108 21.95 1.68 30.47
N VAL A 109 23.27 1.51 30.35
CA VAL A 109 24.03 0.52 31.10
C VAL A 109 25.03 1.25 31.99
N ALA A 110 25.26 0.73 33.20
CA ALA A 110 26.12 1.35 34.20
C ALA A 110 27.62 1.14 33.94
N ASP A 111 27.99 0.04 33.27
CA ASP A 111 29.37 -0.35 32.98
C ASP A 111 29.49 -1.15 31.67
N ASP A 112 30.71 -1.22 31.13
CA ASP A 112 31.00 -1.91 29.86
C ASP A 112 30.89 -3.44 29.95
N THR A 113 31.03 -4.01 31.15
CA THR A 113 30.90 -5.47 31.35
C THR A 113 29.48 -5.94 31.13
N THR A 114 28.50 -5.24 31.70
CA THR A 114 27.08 -5.50 31.52
C THR A 114 26.67 -5.30 30.05
N TRP A 115 27.24 -4.31 29.36
CA TRP A 115 27.01 -4.10 27.92
C TRP A 115 27.50 -5.29 27.09
N ALA A 116 28.71 -5.77 27.35
CA ALA A 116 29.29 -6.91 26.64
C ALA A 116 28.48 -8.21 26.85
N GLU A 117 27.91 -8.43 28.03
CA GLU A 117 27.02 -9.56 28.30
C GLU A 117 25.72 -9.47 27.51
N GLN A 118 25.10 -8.28 27.45
CA GLN A 118 23.90 -8.06 26.64
C GLN A 118 24.16 -8.35 25.16
N MET A 119 25.26 -7.85 24.59
CA MET A 119 25.61 -8.08 23.19
C MET A 119 25.77 -9.57 22.83
N LYS A 120 26.27 -10.40 23.75
CA LYS A 120 26.40 -11.85 23.53
C LYS A 120 25.06 -12.58 23.46
N SER A 121 24.02 -12.03 24.10
CA SER A 121 22.71 -12.67 24.20
C SER A 121 21.75 -12.29 23.06
N LEU A 122 22.12 -11.31 22.22
CA LEU A 122 21.24 -10.80 21.19
C LEU A 122 21.24 -11.71 19.94
N PRO A 123 20.06 -12.09 19.44
CA PRO A 123 19.96 -12.70 18.13
C PRO A 123 20.30 -11.63 17.08
N VAL A 124 21.41 -11.85 16.37
CA VAL A 124 21.80 -11.00 15.25
C VAL A 124 21.28 -11.65 13.98
N VAL A 125 20.21 -11.10 13.43
CA VAL A 125 19.59 -11.60 12.19
C VAL A 125 19.90 -10.63 11.05
N THR A 126 20.48 -11.15 9.97
CA THR A 126 20.69 -10.40 8.73
C THR A 126 19.41 -10.24 7.93
N PHE A 127 19.37 -9.24 7.05
CA PHE A 127 18.26 -9.08 6.11
C PHE A 127 18.05 -10.33 5.24
N MET A 128 19.14 -10.92 4.76
CA MET A 128 19.11 -12.10 3.90
C MET A 128 18.58 -13.34 4.62
N GLU A 129 19.05 -13.61 5.84
CA GLU A 129 18.53 -14.72 6.65
C GLU A 129 17.03 -14.55 6.91
N ALA A 130 16.60 -13.34 7.29
CA ALA A 130 15.20 -13.05 7.53
C ALA A 130 14.34 -13.26 6.28
N HIS A 131 14.83 -12.78 5.14
CA HIS A 131 14.17 -12.97 3.85
C HIS A 131 14.01 -14.46 3.53
N ASP A 132 15.09 -15.24 3.59
CA ASP A 132 15.07 -16.66 3.24
C ASP A 132 14.14 -17.48 4.13
N ASN A 133 14.12 -17.20 5.44
CA ASN A 133 13.21 -17.84 6.40
C ASN A 133 11.74 -17.57 6.04
N LEU A 134 11.38 -16.31 5.73
CA LEU A 134 10.01 -15.97 5.33
C LEU A 134 9.57 -16.77 4.09
N PHE A 135 10.44 -16.88 3.09
CA PHE A 135 10.18 -17.66 1.86
C PHE A 135 10.18 -19.18 2.07
N GLN A 136 10.76 -19.67 3.17
CA GLN A 136 10.72 -21.08 3.59
C GLN A 136 9.53 -21.39 4.49
N GLY A 137 8.76 -20.40 4.93
CA GLY A 137 7.65 -20.58 5.86
C GLY A 137 8.07 -20.60 7.34
N GLU A 138 9.29 -20.18 7.64
CA GLU A 138 9.87 -20.18 8.98
C GLU A 138 9.67 -18.82 9.65
N THR A 139 8.99 -18.83 10.81
CA THR A 139 8.73 -17.61 11.57
C THR A 139 9.95 -17.19 12.37
N LEU A 140 10.16 -15.88 12.47
CA LEU A 140 11.32 -15.30 13.13
C LEU A 140 10.92 -14.25 14.16
N ARG A 141 11.77 -14.10 15.17
CA ARG A 141 11.66 -13.02 16.15
C ARG A 141 12.37 -11.78 15.62
N TYR A 142 11.61 -10.72 15.41
CA TYR A 142 12.10 -9.43 14.92
C TYR A 142 11.80 -8.30 15.91
N SER A 143 12.55 -7.21 15.81
CA SER A 143 12.11 -5.92 16.36
C SER A 143 10.93 -5.35 15.56
N ALA A 144 10.22 -4.38 16.12
CA ALA A 144 9.13 -3.73 15.41
C ALA A 144 9.60 -3.01 14.12
N PHE A 145 10.82 -2.45 14.14
CA PHE A 145 11.41 -1.82 12.96
C PHE A 145 11.86 -2.87 11.93
N ALA A 146 12.46 -3.97 12.36
CA ALA A 146 12.84 -5.06 11.48
C ALA A 146 11.62 -5.63 10.74
N SER A 147 10.50 -5.85 11.43
CA SER A 147 9.23 -6.26 10.80
C SER A 147 8.75 -5.27 9.75
N ARG A 148 8.87 -3.96 10.01
CA ARG A 148 8.53 -2.89 9.05
C ARG A 148 9.45 -2.88 7.82
N VAL A 149 10.74 -3.22 7.99
CA VAL A 149 11.70 -3.40 6.90
C VAL A 149 11.34 -4.61 6.04
N MET A 150 11.07 -5.76 6.67
CA MET A 150 10.80 -7.00 5.94
C MET A 150 9.53 -6.91 5.11
N ILE A 151 8.46 -6.27 5.60
CA ILE A 151 7.27 -6.09 4.75
C ILE A 151 7.50 -5.16 3.56
N ASN A 152 8.44 -4.21 3.69
CA ASN A 152 8.85 -3.37 2.55
C ASN A 152 9.54 -4.21 1.48
N ALA A 153 10.40 -5.14 1.90
CA ALA A 153 11.05 -6.09 1.00
C ALA A 153 10.03 -6.97 0.28
N LEU A 154 9.12 -7.61 1.00
CA LEU A 154 8.08 -8.44 0.40
C LEU A 154 7.18 -7.65 -0.54
N PHE A 155 6.82 -6.40 -0.20
CA PHE A 155 6.09 -5.51 -1.10
C PHE A 155 6.86 -5.26 -2.41
N LEU A 156 8.17 -5.00 -2.32
CA LEU A 156 9.00 -4.78 -3.50
C LEU A 156 9.17 -6.04 -4.35
N GLU A 157 9.26 -7.23 -3.74
CA GLU A 157 9.26 -8.51 -4.45
C GLU A 157 7.95 -8.74 -5.20
N VAL A 158 6.80 -8.47 -4.56
CA VAL A 158 5.49 -8.48 -5.23
C VAL A 158 5.47 -7.49 -6.40
N TRP A 159 6.00 -6.28 -6.20
CA TRP A 159 6.09 -5.27 -7.25
C TRP A 159 6.94 -5.77 -8.42
N TYR A 160 8.15 -6.29 -8.19
CA TYR A 160 9.02 -6.83 -9.24
C TYR A 160 8.33 -7.96 -10.01
N HIS A 161 7.70 -8.90 -9.31
CA HIS A 161 6.93 -9.98 -9.93
C HIS A 161 5.83 -9.44 -10.86
N LYS A 162 5.03 -8.46 -10.40
CA LYS A 162 3.98 -7.83 -11.21
C LYS A 162 4.48 -6.84 -12.26
N ARG A 163 5.79 -6.54 -12.32
CA ARG A 163 6.41 -5.78 -13.42
C ARG A 163 6.97 -6.68 -14.52
N SER A 164 7.22 -7.96 -14.21
CA SER A 164 7.56 -8.93 -15.25
C SER A 164 6.41 -9.09 -16.24
N PRO A 165 6.69 -9.27 -17.54
CA PRO A 165 5.69 -9.66 -18.53
C PRO A 165 4.83 -10.83 -18.01
N GLU A 166 3.52 -10.80 -18.26
CA GLU A 166 2.58 -11.82 -17.74
C GLU A 166 3.02 -13.26 -18.07
N ALA A 167 3.63 -13.48 -19.23
CA ALA A 167 4.17 -14.79 -19.64
C ALA A 167 5.36 -15.29 -18.79
N LEU A 168 6.01 -14.40 -18.05
CA LEU A 168 7.13 -14.69 -17.14
C LEU A 168 6.71 -14.70 -15.67
N GLN A 169 5.45 -14.37 -15.36
CA GLN A 169 4.92 -14.45 -14.00
C GLN A 169 4.60 -15.92 -13.70
N ASP A 170 5.56 -16.60 -13.08
CA ASP A 170 5.40 -18.01 -12.75
C ASP A 170 4.61 -18.21 -11.44
N VAL A 171 3.77 -19.25 -11.44
CA VAL A 171 2.87 -19.59 -10.33
C VAL A 171 3.64 -19.99 -9.06
N VAL A 172 4.87 -20.49 -9.20
CA VAL A 172 5.69 -20.92 -8.05
C VAL A 172 6.19 -19.71 -7.28
N THR A 173 6.67 -18.68 -7.96
CA THR A 173 7.06 -17.41 -7.34
C THR A 173 5.85 -16.76 -6.67
N GLU A 174 4.69 -16.73 -7.34
CA GLU A 174 3.48 -16.18 -6.75
C GLU A 174 3.05 -16.93 -5.47
N TYR A 175 3.13 -18.27 -5.47
CA TYR A 175 2.91 -19.09 -4.28
C TYR A 175 3.90 -18.77 -3.16
N LYS A 176 5.19 -18.65 -3.47
CA LYS A 176 6.23 -18.30 -2.51
C LYS A 176 6.02 -16.91 -1.90
N LEU A 177 5.56 -15.94 -2.70
CA LEU A 177 5.21 -14.60 -2.21
C LEU A 177 4.03 -14.65 -1.23
N ARG A 178 2.98 -15.43 -1.52
CA ARG A 178 1.87 -15.65 -0.58
C ARG A 178 2.38 -16.26 0.72
N LEU A 179 3.19 -17.33 0.63
CA LEU A 179 3.79 -17.98 1.80
C LEU A 179 4.62 -17.00 2.63
N ALA A 180 5.46 -16.19 1.99
CA ALA A 180 6.30 -15.20 2.68
C ALA A 180 5.47 -14.13 3.38
N LEU A 181 4.42 -13.61 2.74
CA LEU A 181 3.49 -12.65 3.33
C LEU A 181 2.75 -13.25 4.54
N GLU A 182 2.23 -14.47 4.43
CA GLU A 182 1.58 -15.17 5.54
C GLU A 182 2.54 -15.44 6.70
N THR A 183 3.77 -15.84 6.39
CA THR A 183 4.82 -16.11 7.39
C THR A 183 5.23 -14.82 8.09
N TRP A 184 5.29 -13.71 7.36
CA TRP A 184 5.55 -12.40 7.93
C TRP A 184 4.45 -12.01 8.93
N GLU A 185 3.18 -12.18 8.58
CA GLU A 185 2.06 -11.89 9.48
C GLU A 185 2.11 -12.75 10.75
N LYS A 186 2.36 -14.06 10.61
CA LYS A 186 2.52 -14.99 11.75
C LYS A 186 3.70 -14.60 12.65
N SER A 187 4.78 -14.09 12.07
CA SER A 187 5.97 -13.64 12.82
C SER A 187 5.70 -12.43 13.72
N LEU A 188 4.60 -11.70 13.51
CA LEU A 188 4.22 -10.57 14.36
C LEU A 188 3.92 -10.97 15.81
N GLU A 189 3.45 -12.20 16.04
CA GLU A 189 3.22 -12.75 17.38
C GLU A 189 4.51 -12.97 18.17
N LEU A 190 5.63 -13.12 17.45
CA LEU A 190 6.96 -13.35 18.01
C LEU A 190 7.79 -12.08 18.12
N CYS A 191 7.26 -10.93 17.67
CA CYS A 191 7.97 -9.65 17.71
C CYS A 191 8.43 -9.31 19.13
N GLU A 192 9.65 -8.77 19.24
CA GLU A 192 10.21 -8.33 20.52
C GLU A 192 9.28 -7.31 21.19
N PRO A 193 8.94 -7.51 22.48
CA PRO A 193 8.15 -6.54 23.21
C PRO A 193 8.89 -5.20 23.32
N GLU A 194 8.27 -4.13 22.82
CA GLU A 194 8.82 -2.79 22.94
C GLU A 194 8.33 -2.14 24.25
N THR A 195 9.25 -1.85 25.16
CA THR A 195 8.95 -1.25 26.48
C THR A 195 8.79 0.27 26.42
N SER A 196 9.29 0.90 25.35
CA SER A 196 9.12 2.32 25.08
C SER A 196 7.83 2.55 24.29
N ALA A 197 6.70 2.63 24.98
CA ALA A 197 5.47 3.09 24.35
C ALA A 197 5.60 4.59 24.10
N VAL A 198 5.82 4.99 22.83
CA VAL A 198 5.53 6.37 22.43
C VAL A 198 4.06 6.61 22.77
N PRO A 199 3.73 7.59 23.63
CA PRO A 199 2.34 7.89 23.93
C PRO A 199 1.72 8.51 22.69
N LEU A 200 1.12 7.67 21.85
CA LEU A 200 0.33 8.12 20.73
C LEU A 200 -0.99 8.65 21.28
N SER A 201 -1.47 9.76 20.71
CA SER A 201 -2.77 10.34 21.07
C SER A 201 -3.96 9.50 20.57
N ALA A 202 -3.71 8.26 20.11
CA ALA A 202 -4.63 7.43 19.36
C ALA A 202 -5.07 6.19 20.14
N PRO A 203 -6.27 5.65 19.86
CA PRO A 203 -6.80 4.46 20.51
C PRO A 203 -6.25 3.12 19.95
N HIS A 204 -5.28 3.12 19.04
CA HIS A 204 -4.81 1.86 18.44
C HIS A 204 -3.95 1.05 19.42
N LYS A 205 -4.26 -0.24 19.53
CA LYS A 205 -3.50 -1.19 20.36
C LYS A 205 -2.30 -1.69 19.56
N GLY A 206 -1.09 -1.56 20.12
CA GLY A 206 0.14 -2.11 19.55
C GLY A 206 1.15 -1.06 19.10
N HIS A 207 2.30 -1.51 18.61
CA HIS A 207 3.42 -0.64 18.23
C HIS A 207 3.15 0.08 16.90
N PRO A 208 3.38 1.40 16.78
CA PRO A 208 3.06 2.18 15.57
C PRO A 208 3.77 1.67 14.30
N LEU A 209 5.02 1.21 14.38
CA LEU A 209 5.71 0.62 13.22
C LEU A 209 5.02 -0.66 12.72
N ILE A 210 4.49 -1.49 13.63
CA ILE A 210 3.75 -2.71 13.25
C ILE A 210 2.39 -2.34 12.68
N PHE A 211 1.72 -1.34 13.25
CA PHE A 211 0.45 -0.83 12.75
C PHE A 211 0.56 -0.36 11.29
N ASN A 212 1.56 0.48 11.02
CA ASN A 212 1.94 0.93 9.68
C ASN A 212 2.35 -0.22 8.76
N ALA A 213 3.15 -1.18 9.27
CA ALA A 213 3.55 -2.34 8.50
C ALA A 213 2.36 -3.20 8.05
N LYS A 214 1.30 -3.32 8.87
CA LYS A 214 0.07 -4.03 8.49
C LYS A 214 -0.67 -3.36 7.33
N ALA A 215 -0.58 -2.04 7.17
CA ALA A 215 -1.14 -1.37 5.98
C ALA A 215 -0.39 -1.81 4.72
N LEU A 216 0.94 -1.85 4.76
CA LEU A 216 1.75 -2.31 3.63
C LEU A 216 1.55 -3.80 3.33
N TYR A 217 1.33 -4.63 4.35
CA TYR A 217 1.00 -6.04 4.18
C TYR A 217 -0.31 -6.26 3.41
N ARG A 218 -1.39 -5.57 3.81
CA ARG A 218 -2.66 -5.63 3.08
C ARG A 218 -2.49 -5.15 1.65
N ASN A 219 -1.71 -4.09 1.44
CA ASN A 219 -1.40 -3.60 0.12
C ASN A 219 -0.66 -4.64 -0.74
N ALA A 220 0.40 -5.25 -0.21
CA ALA A 220 1.18 -6.27 -0.91
C ALA A 220 0.30 -7.48 -1.29
N ARG A 221 -0.58 -7.94 -0.39
CA ARG A 221 -1.55 -9.00 -0.70
C ARG A 221 -2.54 -8.60 -1.78
N ALA A 222 -3.11 -7.40 -1.69
CA ALA A 222 -4.04 -6.89 -2.68
C ALA A 222 -3.37 -6.76 -4.07
N ARG A 223 -2.13 -6.26 -4.12
CA ARG A 223 -1.38 -6.08 -5.37
C ARG A 223 -0.81 -7.37 -5.95
N LEU A 224 -0.68 -8.41 -5.15
CA LEU A 224 -0.40 -9.74 -5.66
C LEU A 224 -1.57 -10.30 -6.48
N GLU A 225 -2.80 -9.85 -6.22
CA GLU A 225 -3.99 -10.27 -6.96
C GLU A 225 -4.42 -9.25 -8.03
N VAL A 226 -4.20 -7.95 -7.82
CA VAL A 226 -4.65 -6.87 -8.72
C VAL A 226 -3.51 -5.94 -9.11
N ASP A 227 -3.24 -5.83 -10.42
CA ASP A 227 -2.28 -4.84 -10.92
C ASP A 227 -2.91 -3.44 -11.06
N LEU A 228 -2.50 -2.53 -10.19
CA LEU A 228 -2.93 -1.12 -10.17
C LEU A 228 -1.87 -0.16 -10.74
N LYS A 229 -0.93 -0.66 -11.56
CA LYS A 229 0.15 0.15 -12.19
C LYS A 229 -0.33 1.49 -12.73
N ALA A 230 -1.37 1.47 -13.56
CA ALA A 230 -1.84 2.65 -14.28
C ALA A 230 -2.32 3.73 -13.30
N VAL A 231 -2.97 3.35 -12.21
CA VAL A 231 -3.41 4.27 -11.15
C VAL A 231 -2.20 4.93 -10.48
N GLN A 232 -1.19 4.15 -10.14
CA GLN A 232 0.04 4.68 -9.54
C GLN A 232 0.79 5.63 -10.47
N GLU A 233 0.81 5.33 -11.77
CA GLU A 233 1.44 6.21 -12.77
C GLU A 233 0.66 7.50 -12.97
N ALA A 234 -0.68 7.43 -12.97
CA ALA A 234 -1.56 8.59 -13.05
C ALA A 234 -1.39 9.54 -11.84
N LEU A 235 -1.18 9.00 -10.64
CA LEU A 235 -0.95 9.79 -9.41
C LEU A 235 0.24 10.76 -9.52
N ARG A 236 1.22 10.48 -10.39
CA ARG A 236 2.38 11.37 -10.59
C ARG A 236 1.97 12.75 -11.10
N TYR A 237 0.94 12.80 -11.93
CA TYR A 237 0.52 14.02 -12.63
C TYR A 237 -0.39 14.91 -11.80
N HIS A 238 -0.84 14.43 -10.63
CA HIS A 238 -1.74 15.17 -9.75
C HIS A 238 -3.04 15.65 -10.45
N ASP A 239 -3.52 14.88 -11.43
CA ASP A 239 -4.78 15.12 -12.13
C ASP A 239 -5.82 14.09 -11.69
N SER A 240 -6.89 14.56 -11.05
CA SER A 240 -7.95 13.70 -10.51
C SER A 240 -8.74 12.99 -11.59
N TYR A 241 -8.84 13.54 -12.80
CA TYR A 241 -9.55 12.91 -13.91
C TYR A 241 -8.76 11.73 -14.47
N GLU A 242 -7.45 11.91 -14.69
CA GLU A 242 -6.56 10.85 -15.16
C GLU A 242 -6.48 9.69 -14.16
N VAL A 243 -6.38 10.01 -12.86
CA VAL A 243 -6.38 8.99 -11.80
C VAL A 243 -7.71 8.24 -11.78
N ALA A 244 -8.85 8.94 -11.85
CA ALA A 244 -10.17 8.31 -11.88
C ALA A 244 -10.39 7.44 -13.12
N ALA A 245 -9.93 7.89 -14.29
CA ALA A 245 -9.98 7.10 -15.52
C ALA A 245 -9.14 5.83 -15.39
N ALA A 246 -7.92 5.93 -14.84
CA ALA A 246 -7.08 4.77 -14.56
C ALA A 246 -7.71 3.79 -13.55
N MET A 247 -8.41 4.29 -12.52
CA MET A 247 -9.17 3.47 -11.57
C MET A 247 -10.27 2.69 -12.29
N SER A 248 -11.11 3.35 -13.07
CA SER A 248 -12.21 2.70 -13.80
C SER A 248 -11.71 1.66 -14.81
N ASN A 249 -10.62 1.97 -15.53
CA ASN A 249 -10.02 1.08 -16.50
C ASN A 249 -9.32 -0.14 -15.88
N ALA A 250 -9.12 -0.17 -14.56
CA ALA A 250 -8.58 -1.34 -13.87
C ALA A 250 -9.62 -2.46 -13.65
N ARG A 251 -10.88 -2.29 -14.08
CA ARG A 251 -11.96 -3.29 -13.95
C ARG A 251 -11.54 -4.70 -14.35
N ASP A 252 -10.87 -4.85 -15.48
CA ASP A 252 -10.48 -6.17 -16.00
C ASP A 252 -9.34 -6.83 -15.23
N ARG A 253 -8.66 -6.08 -14.37
CA ARG A 253 -7.63 -6.59 -13.46
C ARG A 253 -8.24 -7.19 -12.19
N VAL A 254 -9.47 -6.82 -11.84
CA VAL A 254 -10.20 -7.38 -10.69
C VAL A 254 -10.99 -8.59 -11.16
N LYS A 255 -10.48 -9.79 -10.87
CA LYS A 255 -11.11 -11.06 -11.24
C LYS A 255 -12.06 -11.54 -10.14
N ARG A 256 -13.20 -12.10 -10.54
CA ARG A 256 -14.13 -12.82 -9.64
C ARG A 256 -13.58 -14.22 -9.37
N SER A 257 -12.97 -14.40 -8.21
CA SER A 257 -12.33 -15.67 -7.80
C SER A 257 -12.32 -15.85 -6.28
N SER A 258 -12.07 -17.07 -5.81
CA SER A 258 -11.93 -17.37 -4.38
C SER A 258 -10.75 -16.64 -3.73
N GLU A 259 -9.63 -16.46 -4.43
CA GLU A 259 -8.51 -15.65 -3.94
C GLU A 259 -8.87 -14.17 -3.84
N MET A 260 -9.67 -13.66 -4.79
CA MET A 260 -10.18 -12.29 -4.72
C MET A 260 -11.06 -12.08 -3.50
N ILE A 261 -11.93 -13.04 -3.14
CA ILE A 261 -12.77 -12.94 -1.93
C ILE A 261 -11.94 -12.68 -0.67
N LYS A 262 -10.75 -13.28 -0.55
CA LYS A 262 -9.84 -13.02 0.57
C LYS A 262 -9.38 -11.56 0.60
N VAL A 263 -9.10 -10.96 -0.56
CA VAL A 263 -8.76 -9.53 -0.68
C VAL A 263 -9.98 -8.66 -0.37
N ILE A 264 -11.18 -9.04 -0.84
CA ILE A 264 -12.44 -8.33 -0.56
C ILE A 264 -12.76 -8.36 0.93
N GLN A 265 -12.43 -9.44 1.65
CA GLN A 265 -12.57 -9.47 3.10
C GLN A 265 -11.66 -8.44 3.79
N GLU A 266 -10.45 -8.19 3.30
CA GLU A 266 -9.59 -7.09 3.81
C GLU A 266 -10.16 -5.72 3.45
N CYS A 267 -10.73 -5.57 2.27
CA CYS A 267 -11.41 -4.33 1.87
C CYS A 267 -12.61 -4.05 2.78
N TYR A 268 -13.44 -5.06 3.03
CA TYR A 268 -14.55 -5.00 3.97
C TYR A 268 -14.08 -4.57 5.36
N ASN A 269 -13.04 -5.22 5.91
CA ASN A 269 -12.50 -4.90 7.23
C ASN A 269 -12.06 -3.42 7.30
N CYS A 270 -11.49 -2.90 6.21
CA CYS A 270 -11.05 -1.51 6.12
C CYS A 270 -12.23 -0.52 6.14
N ILE A 271 -13.26 -0.75 5.32
CA ILE A 271 -14.42 0.16 5.23
C ILE A 271 -15.34 0.04 6.44
N GLU A 272 -15.50 -1.15 7.02
CA GLU A 272 -16.28 -1.38 8.23
C GLU A 272 -15.77 -0.50 9.39
N ILE A 273 -14.45 -0.42 9.57
CA ILE A 273 -13.84 0.46 10.59
C ILE A 273 -14.28 1.92 10.38
N ALA A 274 -14.22 2.40 9.14
CA ALA A 274 -14.61 3.77 8.80
C ALA A 274 -16.10 4.03 9.07
N VAL A 275 -16.97 3.10 8.67
CA VAL A 275 -18.42 3.22 8.86
C VAL A 275 -18.81 3.13 10.33
N VAL A 276 -18.33 2.10 11.05
CA VAL A 276 -18.71 1.83 12.45
C VAL A 276 -18.19 2.92 13.41
N GLN A 277 -16.97 3.43 13.20
CA GLN A 277 -16.41 4.51 14.03
C GLN A 277 -16.92 5.90 13.62
N GLY A 278 -17.54 6.01 12.44
CA GLY A 278 -17.99 7.25 11.85
C GLY A 278 -16.93 7.85 10.92
N VAL A 279 -17.29 7.97 9.64
CA VAL A 279 -16.38 8.37 8.55
C VAL A 279 -15.68 9.69 8.84
N ARG A 280 -16.44 10.70 9.30
CA ARG A 280 -15.90 12.03 9.60
C ARG A 280 -14.98 12.03 10.81
N TRP A 281 -15.24 11.16 11.79
CA TRP A 281 -14.37 11.02 12.96
C TRP A 281 -13.03 10.42 12.51
N VAL A 282 -13.07 9.29 11.79
CA VAL A 282 -11.87 8.62 11.26
C VAL A 282 -11.04 9.55 10.38
N ALA A 283 -11.68 10.30 9.47
CA ALA A 283 -10.98 11.24 8.58
C ALA A 283 -10.22 12.34 9.34
N ARG A 284 -10.70 12.78 10.50
CA ARG A 284 -10.12 13.90 11.24
C ARG A 284 -9.15 13.48 12.33
N THR A 285 -9.27 12.26 12.87
CA THR A 285 -8.47 11.79 14.02
C THR A 285 -7.45 10.73 13.66
N SER A 286 -7.70 9.88 12.66
CA SER A 286 -6.76 8.81 12.29
C SER A 286 -5.50 9.34 11.60
N PRO A 287 -5.57 10.30 10.64
CA PRO A 287 -4.41 10.91 9.99
C PRO A 287 -3.34 11.48 10.90
N THR A 288 -3.70 11.98 12.07
CA THR A 288 -2.72 12.52 13.03
C THR A 288 -1.92 11.43 13.75
N ASN A 289 -2.31 10.16 13.59
CA ASN A 289 -1.83 9.04 14.39
C ASN A 289 -1.26 7.88 13.56
N TRP A 290 -1.28 7.98 12.23
CA TRP A 290 -0.80 6.96 11.31
C TRP A 290 0.00 7.57 10.14
N SER A 291 0.79 6.76 9.44
CA SER A 291 1.56 7.24 8.29
C SER A 291 0.70 7.37 7.03
N VAL A 292 1.30 7.86 5.94
CA VAL A 292 0.69 7.89 4.61
C VAL A 292 0.37 6.48 4.07
N GLU A 293 0.99 5.42 4.60
CA GLU A 293 0.77 4.02 4.15
C GLU A 293 -0.69 3.60 4.28
N HIS A 294 -1.40 4.11 5.29
CA HIS A 294 -2.81 3.80 5.49
C HIS A 294 -3.71 4.45 4.45
N ALA A 295 -3.43 5.70 4.06
CA ALA A 295 -4.15 6.35 2.98
C ALA A 295 -3.93 5.63 1.65
N LEU A 296 -2.67 5.23 1.37
CA LEU A 296 -2.30 4.49 0.16
C LEU A 296 -2.88 3.07 0.13
N CYS A 297 -2.86 2.38 1.27
CA CYS A 297 -3.50 1.08 1.40
C CYS A 297 -5.01 1.19 1.16
N GLY A 298 -5.66 2.19 1.78
CA GLY A 298 -7.08 2.44 1.61
C GLY A 298 -7.47 2.79 0.17
N LEU A 299 -6.65 3.58 -0.54
CA LEU A 299 -6.82 3.86 -1.96
C LEU A 299 -6.95 2.56 -2.76
N ASP A 300 -5.96 1.67 -2.66
CA ASP A 300 -5.95 0.42 -3.44
C ASP A 300 -7.13 -0.50 -3.06
N LEU A 301 -7.37 -0.69 -1.76
CA LEU A 301 -8.45 -1.56 -1.27
C LEU A 301 -9.83 -1.07 -1.76
N MET A 302 -10.06 0.25 -1.78
CA MET A 302 -11.36 0.78 -2.17
C MET A 302 -11.56 0.83 -3.68
N ILE A 303 -10.50 0.97 -4.47
CA ILE A 303 -10.57 0.74 -5.92
C ILE A 303 -10.95 -0.73 -6.18
N ILE A 304 -10.31 -1.66 -5.50
CA ILE A 304 -10.58 -3.09 -5.68
C ILE A 304 -12.02 -3.43 -5.26
N LEU A 305 -12.47 -2.91 -4.12
CA LEU A 305 -13.83 -3.13 -3.64
C LEU A 305 -14.88 -2.54 -4.57
N SER A 306 -14.73 -1.29 -5.00
CA SER A 306 -15.70 -0.64 -5.90
C SER A 306 -15.81 -1.38 -7.23
N LEU A 307 -14.67 -1.79 -7.80
CA LEU A 307 -14.64 -2.53 -9.06
C LEU A 307 -15.18 -3.95 -8.93
N TRP A 308 -14.88 -4.67 -7.84
CA TRP A 308 -15.41 -6.01 -7.61
C TRP A 308 -16.93 -5.99 -7.45
N LEU A 309 -17.46 -5.03 -6.68
CA LEU A 309 -18.91 -4.81 -6.57
C LEU A 309 -19.53 -4.48 -7.92
N TYR A 310 -18.89 -3.59 -8.69
CA TYR A 310 -19.38 -3.23 -10.02
C TYR A 310 -19.47 -4.44 -10.94
N ARG A 311 -18.46 -5.33 -10.90
CA ARG A 311 -18.49 -6.58 -11.67
C ARG A 311 -19.60 -7.52 -11.22
N LEU A 312 -19.88 -7.64 -9.92
CA LEU A 312 -21.03 -8.43 -9.46
C LEU A 312 -22.38 -7.85 -9.87
N GLU A 313 -22.47 -6.52 -9.96
CA GLU A 313 -23.68 -5.81 -10.35
C GLU A 313 -23.95 -5.90 -11.87
N HIS A 314 -22.91 -6.03 -12.70
CA HIS A 314 -23.02 -5.86 -14.17
C HIS A 314 -22.51 -7.04 -15.02
N ASP A 315 -21.67 -7.94 -14.50
CA ASP A 315 -21.24 -9.11 -15.27
C ASP A 315 -22.42 -10.09 -15.44
N GLU A 316 -22.56 -10.69 -16.62
CA GLU A 316 -23.65 -11.66 -16.91
C GLU A 316 -23.54 -12.95 -16.09
N GLU A 317 -22.34 -13.28 -15.60
CA GLU A 317 -22.09 -14.47 -14.79
C GLU A 317 -22.80 -14.36 -13.43
N PRO A 318 -23.63 -15.35 -13.04
CA PRO A 318 -24.31 -15.31 -11.76
C PRO A 318 -23.31 -15.30 -10.58
N ALA A 319 -23.66 -14.60 -9.50
CA ALA A 319 -22.87 -14.62 -8.27
C ALA A 319 -22.84 -16.03 -7.67
N THR A 320 -21.65 -16.48 -7.27
CA THR A 320 -21.52 -17.66 -6.41
C THR A 320 -22.09 -17.38 -5.02
N GLU A 321 -22.37 -18.44 -4.23
CA GLU A 321 -22.88 -18.27 -2.86
C GLU A 321 -21.94 -17.45 -1.97
N GLU A 322 -20.63 -17.64 -2.11
CA GLU A 322 -19.61 -16.91 -1.36
C GLU A 322 -19.57 -15.42 -1.75
N GLU A 323 -19.63 -15.13 -3.06
CA GLU A 323 -19.72 -13.75 -3.56
C GLU A 323 -20.99 -13.05 -3.09
N LEU A 324 -22.14 -13.73 -3.15
CA LEU A 324 -23.42 -13.18 -2.72
C LEU A 324 -23.44 -12.93 -1.21
N ALA A 325 -22.86 -13.83 -0.41
CA ALA A 325 -22.71 -13.62 1.02
C ALA A 325 -21.85 -12.39 1.33
N MET A 326 -20.72 -12.22 0.63
CA MET A 326 -19.85 -11.05 0.79
C MET A 326 -20.53 -9.76 0.33
N TYR A 327 -21.22 -9.77 -0.82
CA TYR A 327 -21.97 -8.62 -1.32
C TYR A 327 -23.03 -8.15 -0.30
N ASN A 328 -23.82 -9.07 0.23
CA ASN A 328 -24.83 -8.76 1.25
C ASN A 328 -24.18 -8.25 2.54
N LYS A 329 -23.03 -8.79 2.93
CA LYS A 329 -22.26 -8.31 4.09
C LYS A 329 -21.84 -6.84 3.91
N VAL A 330 -21.34 -6.46 2.73
CA VAL A 330 -21.01 -5.06 2.42
C VAL A 330 -22.26 -4.20 2.41
N ARG A 331 -23.34 -4.64 1.77
CA ARG A 331 -24.62 -3.91 1.70
C ARG A 331 -25.16 -3.56 3.10
N LEU A 332 -25.08 -4.50 4.04
CA LEU A 332 -25.55 -4.31 5.41
C LEU A 332 -24.82 -3.19 6.16
N LEU A 333 -23.60 -2.81 5.76
CA LEU A 333 -22.89 -1.66 6.33
C LEU A 333 -23.61 -0.33 6.04
N PHE A 334 -24.37 -0.26 4.95
CA PHE A 334 -24.97 0.97 4.43
C PHE A 334 -26.50 0.99 4.55
N ASP A 335 -27.12 -0.07 5.08
CA ASP A 335 -28.58 -0.28 5.08
C ASP A 335 -29.36 0.83 5.81
N LYS A 336 -28.69 1.61 6.69
CA LYS A 336 -29.29 2.77 7.39
C LYS A 336 -29.24 4.07 6.60
N ASP A 337 -28.39 4.15 5.57
CA ASP A 337 -28.04 5.37 4.85
C ASP A 337 -28.40 5.30 3.34
N LEU A 338 -28.91 4.16 2.86
CA LEU A 338 -29.29 3.96 1.46
C LEU A 338 -30.79 4.23 1.25
N ASP A 339 -31.13 5.21 0.41
CA ASP A 339 -32.45 5.26 -0.24
C ASP A 339 -32.60 4.05 -1.18
N GLU A 340 -33.82 3.53 -1.35
CA GLU A 340 -34.10 2.34 -2.19
C GLU A 340 -33.53 2.45 -3.63
N ALA A 341 -33.40 3.67 -4.16
CA ALA A 341 -32.81 3.93 -5.48
C ALA A 341 -31.28 3.76 -5.56
N TYR A 342 -30.56 3.89 -4.44
CA TYR A 342 -29.09 3.69 -4.37
C TYR A 342 -28.70 2.26 -3.93
N ALA A 343 -29.67 1.45 -3.53
CA ALA A 343 -29.44 0.09 -3.04
C ALA A 343 -28.94 -0.89 -4.13
N THR A 344 -29.01 -0.50 -5.41
CA THR A 344 -28.58 -1.31 -6.56
C THR A 344 -27.19 -0.94 -7.11
N GLN A 345 -26.56 0.12 -6.60
CA GLN A 345 -25.25 0.61 -7.10
C GLN A 345 -24.23 0.75 -5.97
N LEU A 346 -24.01 -0.34 -5.23
CA LEU A 346 -23.14 -0.39 -4.06
C LEU A 346 -21.69 -0.02 -4.40
N SER A 347 -21.23 -0.40 -5.60
CA SER A 347 -19.95 0.02 -6.17
C SER A 347 -19.73 1.53 -6.12
N SER A 348 -20.69 2.31 -6.61
CA SER A 348 -20.65 3.77 -6.63
C SER A 348 -20.78 4.40 -5.23
N VAL A 349 -21.57 3.77 -4.35
CA VAL A 349 -21.75 4.22 -2.96
C VAL A 349 -20.44 4.11 -2.19
N VAL A 350 -19.75 2.96 -2.29
CA VAL A 350 -18.45 2.73 -1.66
C VAL A 350 -17.43 3.78 -2.14
N ALA A 351 -17.33 4.00 -3.45
CA ALA A 351 -16.41 4.98 -4.02
C ALA A 351 -16.73 6.42 -3.55
N ARG A 352 -18.01 6.83 -3.51
CA ARG A 352 -18.43 8.15 -3.00
C ARG A 352 -18.11 8.33 -1.52
N LEU A 353 -18.41 7.32 -0.70
CA LEU A 353 -18.15 7.38 0.75
C LEU A 353 -16.66 7.57 0.99
N TRP A 354 -15.83 6.76 0.34
CA TRP A 354 -14.39 6.81 0.54
C TRP A 354 -13.77 8.12 0.03
N GLY A 355 -14.23 8.62 -1.12
CA GLY A 355 -13.82 9.92 -1.62
C GLY A 355 -14.14 11.05 -0.64
N SER A 356 -15.36 11.05 -0.09
CA SER A 356 -15.79 12.04 0.92
C SER A 356 -15.00 11.94 2.22
N MET A 357 -14.56 10.73 2.60
CA MET A 357 -13.69 10.53 3.76
C MET A 357 -12.33 11.17 3.54
N LEU A 358 -11.73 10.95 2.37
CA LEU A 358 -10.40 11.46 2.03
C LEU A 358 -10.37 12.98 1.91
N ASP A 359 -11.45 13.62 1.46
CA ASP A 359 -11.57 15.09 1.42
C ASP A 359 -11.46 15.75 2.81
N GLU A 360 -11.82 15.03 3.87
CA GLU A 360 -11.78 15.52 5.25
C GLU A 360 -10.42 15.28 5.93
N VAL A 361 -9.48 14.59 5.25
CA VAL A 361 -8.12 14.35 5.76
C VAL A 361 -7.24 15.58 5.52
N VAL A 362 -6.62 16.10 6.57
CA VAL A 362 -5.82 17.34 6.51
C VAL A 362 -4.31 17.16 6.62
N VAL A 363 -3.84 15.94 6.95
CA VAL A 363 -2.42 15.69 7.25
C VAL A 363 -1.59 15.47 5.98
N TRP A 364 -2.13 14.74 5.01
CA TRP A 364 -1.45 14.37 3.78
C TRP A 364 -2.15 15.03 2.59
N GLY A 365 -1.54 16.04 1.96
CA GLY A 365 -2.22 16.79 0.89
C GLY A 365 -2.60 15.94 -0.33
N ILE A 366 -1.91 14.82 -0.57
CA ILE A 366 -2.29 13.86 -1.62
C ILE A 366 -3.68 13.25 -1.43
N THR A 367 -4.21 13.22 -0.21
CA THR A 367 -5.54 12.62 0.07
C THR A 367 -6.66 13.39 -0.61
N ARG A 368 -6.50 14.71 -0.80
CA ARG A 368 -7.44 15.52 -1.57
C ARG A 368 -7.53 15.06 -3.03
N LEU A 369 -6.38 14.85 -3.67
CA LEU A 369 -6.32 14.32 -5.04
C LEU A 369 -7.03 12.96 -5.12
N MET A 370 -6.75 12.07 -4.16
CA MET A 370 -7.42 10.76 -4.09
C MET A 370 -8.93 10.90 -3.90
N GLY A 371 -9.38 11.80 -3.02
CA GLY A 371 -10.80 12.09 -2.78
C GLY A 371 -11.54 12.59 -4.02
N GLU A 372 -10.94 13.56 -4.72
CA GLU A 372 -11.43 14.09 -5.99
C GLU A 372 -11.49 12.99 -7.07
N SER A 373 -10.47 12.12 -7.14
CA SER A 373 -10.42 11.00 -8.07
C SER A 373 -11.53 9.97 -7.80
N PHE A 374 -11.76 9.61 -6.54
CA PHE A 374 -12.86 8.70 -6.16
C PHE A 374 -14.23 9.27 -6.51
N ARG A 375 -14.41 10.60 -6.43
CA ARG A 375 -15.67 11.25 -6.83
C ARG A 375 -15.95 11.08 -8.32
N HIS A 376 -14.94 11.29 -9.16
CA HIS A 376 -15.06 11.06 -10.60
C HIS A 376 -15.22 9.58 -10.94
N HIS A 377 -14.46 8.69 -10.26
CA HIS A 377 -14.60 7.25 -10.43
C HIS A 377 -16.02 6.78 -10.07
N ALA A 378 -16.59 7.28 -8.98
CA ALA A 378 -17.95 6.94 -8.59
C ALA A 378 -19.01 7.42 -9.59
N GLN A 379 -18.79 8.57 -10.26
CA GLN A 379 -19.65 9.02 -11.35
C GLN A 379 -19.55 8.09 -12.56
N ALA A 380 -18.33 7.67 -12.93
CA ALA A 380 -18.11 6.73 -14.02
C ALA A 380 -18.80 5.37 -13.78
N LEU A 381 -18.78 4.88 -12.53
CA LEU A 381 -19.47 3.64 -12.14
C LEU A 381 -21.00 3.72 -12.30
N VAL A 382 -21.60 4.91 -12.27
CA VAL A 382 -23.03 5.11 -12.56
C VAL A 382 -23.26 5.27 -14.07
N GLY A 383 -22.43 6.06 -14.74
CA GLY A 383 -22.59 6.42 -16.15
C GLY A 383 -22.39 5.28 -17.15
N TYR A 384 -21.75 4.18 -16.76
CA TYR A 384 -21.71 2.96 -17.60
C TYR A 384 -23.11 2.36 -17.85
N VAL A 385 -24.10 2.67 -17.01
CA VAL A 385 -25.50 2.21 -17.18
C VAL A 385 -26.23 3.04 -18.25
N ASP A 386 -26.00 4.36 -18.29
CA ASP A 386 -26.70 5.27 -19.21
C ASP A 386 -26.27 5.08 -20.68
N ASP A 387 -25.01 4.74 -20.96
CA ASP A 387 -24.58 4.49 -22.35
C ASP A 387 -25.18 3.20 -22.94
N MET A 388 -25.43 2.17 -22.12
CA MET A 388 -26.10 0.95 -22.55
C MET A 388 -27.61 1.18 -22.79
N GLU A 389 -28.29 1.92 -21.92
CA GLU A 389 -29.71 2.28 -22.10
C GLU A 389 -29.93 3.32 -23.21
N ALA A 390 -28.98 4.23 -23.44
CA ALA A 390 -29.02 5.14 -24.57
C ALA A 390 -28.83 4.37 -25.89
N SER A 391 -27.96 3.34 -25.93
CA SER A 391 -27.73 2.53 -27.12
C SER A 391 -28.92 1.61 -27.48
N SER A 392 -29.68 1.13 -26.49
CA SER A 392 -30.86 0.28 -26.71
C SER A 392 -32.09 1.07 -27.20
N ASN A 393 -32.09 2.39 -27.03
CA ASN A 393 -33.16 3.29 -27.46
C ASN A 393 -32.93 3.93 -28.85
N VAL A 394 -31.79 3.67 -29.51
CA VAL A 394 -31.57 4.11 -30.89
C VAL A 394 -32.23 3.12 -31.85
N SER A 395 -33.53 3.33 -32.12
CA SER A 395 -34.19 2.70 -33.25
C SER A 395 -33.54 3.22 -34.55
N THR A 396 -32.82 2.35 -35.27
CA THR A 396 -32.33 2.63 -36.62
C THR A 396 -33.49 3.12 -37.50
N PRO A 397 -33.38 4.29 -38.15
CA PRO A 397 -34.44 4.77 -39.02
C PRO A 397 -34.55 3.84 -40.23
N SER A 398 -35.74 3.27 -40.43
CA SER A 398 -36.06 2.46 -41.60
C SER A 398 -35.98 3.31 -42.86
N MET A 399 -35.06 2.97 -43.76
CA MET A 399 -34.95 3.56 -45.09
C MET A 399 -36.14 3.12 -45.93
N ILE A 400 -37.17 3.96 -46.00
CA ILE A 400 -38.26 3.80 -46.97
C ILE A 400 -37.71 4.24 -48.33
N SER A 401 -37.56 3.27 -49.23
CA SER A 401 -37.32 3.46 -50.66
C SER A 401 -38.38 4.40 -51.24
N GLN A 402 -38.02 5.65 -51.55
CA GLN A 402 -38.85 6.49 -52.43
C GLN A 402 -38.69 5.97 -53.86
N GLY A 403 -39.82 5.51 -54.40
CA GLY A 403 -39.95 5.05 -55.78
C GLY A 403 -39.71 6.17 -56.78
N ALA A 404 -39.44 5.75 -58.01
CA ALA A 404 -39.20 6.59 -59.16
C ALA A 404 -40.40 7.53 -59.43
N ASP A 405 -40.13 8.83 -59.49
CA ASP A 405 -40.96 9.79 -60.20
C ASP A 405 -40.35 10.00 -61.59
N GLU A 406 -40.91 9.31 -62.58
CA GLU A 406 -40.96 9.78 -63.95
C GLU A 406 -41.94 10.95 -64.00
N ASP A 407 -41.45 12.16 -64.28
CA ASP A 407 -42.08 13.14 -65.19
C ASP A 407 -41.47 14.54 -65.01
N SER A 408 -40.78 15.03 -66.05
CA SER A 408 -40.81 16.45 -66.42
C SER A 408 -40.08 16.67 -67.74
N VAL A 409 -40.88 16.83 -68.79
CA VAL A 409 -40.55 17.44 -70.08
C VAL A 409 -40.16 18.91 -69.89
N TYR A 410 -38.97 19.30 -70.35
CA TYR A 410 -38.71 20.34 -71.37
C TYR A 410 -37.20 20.60 -71.52
#